data_AF-A0A7W2QJI6-F1
#
_entry.id   AF-A0A7W2QJI6-F1
#
_cell.length_a   1.000
_cell.length_b   1.000
_cell.length_c   1.000
_cell.angle_alpha   90.00
_cell.angle_beta   90.00
_cell.angle_gamma   90.00
#
_symmetry.space_group_name_H-M   'P 1'
#
loop_
_entity.id
_entity.type
_entity.pdbx_description
1 polymer ?
#
loop_
_entity_poly.entity_id
_entity_poly.type
_entity_poly.pdbx_seq_one_letter_code
_entity_poly.pdbx_strand_id
1 'polypeptide(L)'
;MPRRLFKRYMPDPSSIRDHKSLRFFGKLLHDPNLWHLNRHSVARAMGVGLFAALIPIPMQMLLAAALAIPVRGNLPIAVSLVWLTNPLTMPPVFFVTYMTGAWLLGTPPRSLPDDLTFEWITDQLATLWQPFLLGSVVCGVVLGIAAYFTTLLYWRWWIGRQWRRRKQKASGAHAAATDQQANTQQVQHRRGDQHEGNRRSNTDIRHP
;
A
#
# COMPACT_ATOMS: atom_id res chain seq x y z
N MET A 1 18.28 4.47 3.08
CA MET A 1 17.12 3.69 2.61
C MET A 1 17.11 2.39 3.41
N PRO A 2 16.07 2.02 4.18
CA PRO A 2 16.11 0.78 4.94
C PRO A 2 15.76 -0.40 4.01
N ARG A 3 16.72 -0.78 3.16
CA ARG A 3 16.67 -1.93 2.24
C ARG A 3 16.66 -3.28 2.98
N ARG A 4 16.69 -3.28 4.32
CA ARG A 4 16.98 -4.47 5.15
C ARG A 4 15.75 -5.12 5.80
N LEU A 5 14.60 -4.44 5.90
CA LEU A 5 13.41 -5.02 6.55
C LEU A 5 12.51 -5.81 5.58
N PHE A 6 12.54 -5.47 4.29
CA PHE A 6 11.69 -6.10 3.27
C PHE A 6 12.20 -7.45 2.75
N LYS A 7 13.40 -7.89 3.17
CA LYS A 7 13.98 -9.17 2.73
C LYS A 7 13.48 -10.38 3.53
N ARG A 8 12.78 -10.17 4.66
CA ARG A 8 12.42 -11.25 5.61
C ARG A 8 11.07 -11.91 5.34
N TYR A 9 10.25 -11.35 4.45
CA TYR A 9 8.90 -11.82 4.15
C TYR A 9 8.67 -12.15 2.67
N MET A 10 9.72 -12.18 1.83
CA MET A 10 9.59 -12.66 0.46
C MET A 10 9.90 -14.16 0.42
N PRO A 11 8.90 -15.03 0.19
CA PRO A 11 9.17 -16.41 -0.19
C PRO A 11 10.00 -16.44 -1.47
N ASP A 12 10.89 -17.43 -1.54
CA ASP A 12 11.89 -17.61 -2.59
C ASP A 12 11.23 -17.61 -4.00
N PRO A 13 11.63 -16.71 -4.92
CA PRO A 13 11.11 -16.65 -6.29
C PRO A 13 11.28 -17.94 -7.08
N SER A 14 12.16 -18.85 -6.64
CA SER A 14 12.40 -20.14 -7.29
C SER A 14 11.29 -21.16 -7.05
N SER A 15 10.61 -21.14 -5.89
CA SER A 15 9.60 -22.15 -5.56
C SER A 15 8.25 -21.92 -6.28
N ILE A 16 7.99 -20.69 -6.73
CA ILE A 16 6.79 -20.33 -7.51
C ILE A 16 6.97 -20.67 -9.01
N ARG A 17 8.20 -20.88 -9.50
CA ARG A 17 8.48 -21.20 -10.91
C ARG A 17 8.03 -22.61 -11.35
N ASP A 18 7.83 -23.53 -10.42
CA ASP A 18 7.57 -24.95 -10.71
C ASP A 18 6.08 -25.35 -10.76
N HIS A 19 5.15 -24.43 -10.55
CA HIS A 19 3.73 -24.78 -10.64
C HIS A 19 3.28 -24.92 -12.11
N LYS A 20 2.60 -26.03 -12.43
CA LYS A 20 2.15 -26.40 -13.79
C LYS A 20 1.32 -25.31 -14.50
N SER A 21 0.60 -24.48 -13.74
CA SER A 21 -0.17 -23.31 -14.21
C SER A 21 0.68 -22.09 -14.57
N LEU A 22 1.87 -21.95 -13.99
CA LEU A 22 2.79 -20.82 -14.22
C LEU A 22 3.75 -21.05 -15.39
N ARG A 23 3.88 -22.30 -15.87
CA ARG A 23 4.69 -22.64 -17.06
C ARG A 23 4.17 -21.98 -18.35
N PHE A 24 2.87 -21.70 -18.44
CA PHE A 24 2.26 -20.95 -19.56
C PHE A 24 2.77 -19.51 -19.63
N PHE A 25 3.01 -18.87 -18.48
CA PHE A 25 3.55 -17.51 -18.38
C PHE A 25 5.09 -17.47 -18.39
N GLY A 26 5.75 -18.62 -18.55
CA GLY A 26 7.17 -18.84 -18.28
C GLY A 26 8.14 -17.91 -19.03
N LYS A 27 7.86 -17.49 -20.27
CA LYS A 27 8.72 -16.53 -21.00
C LYS A 27 8.49 -15.07 -20.59
N LEU A 28 7.27 -14.74 -20.16
CA LEU A 28 6.87 -13.37 -19.81
C LEU A 28 7.19 -13.03 -18.34
N LEU A 29 7.38 -14.05 -17.49
CA LEU A 29 7.80 -13.95 -16.09
C LEU A 29 9.30 -13.59 -15.88
N HIS A 30 10.09 -13.46 -16.95
CA HIS A 30 11.51 -13.10 -16.89
C HIS A 30 11.76 -11.62 -16.57
N ASP A 31 10.73 -10.77 -16.59
CA ASP A 31 10.88 -9.34 -16.32
C ASP A 31 11.09 -9.09 -14.80
N PRO A 32 12.24 -8.51 -14.37
CA PRO A 32 12.53 -8.31 -12.95
C PRO A 32 11.52 -7.35 -12.27
N ASN A 33 10.90 -6.45 -13.03
CA ASN A 33 9.90 -5.50 -12.52
C ASN A 33 8.61 -6.18 -12.02
N LEU A 34 8.33 -7.41 -12.43
CA LEU A 34 7.18 -8.20 -11.98
C LEU A 34 7.33 -8.67 -10.53
N TRP A 35 8.57 -8.81 -10.06
CA TRP A 35 8.90 -9.33 -8.74
C TRP A 35 9.38 -8.24 -7.79
N HIS A 36 9.98 -7.17 -8.30
CA HIS A 36 10.45 -6.06 -7.49
C HIS A 36 9.36 -5.05 -7.14
N LEU A 37 9.37 -4.62 -5.88
CA LEU A 37 8.47 -3.59 -5.36
C LEU A 37 8.99 -2.19 -5.74
N ASN A 38 8.54 -1.68 -6.88
CA ASN A 38 8.75 -0.30 -7.30
C ASN A 38 7.43 0.49 -7.22
N ARG A 39 7.47 1.78 -6.85
CA ARG A 39 6.28 2.65 -6.69
C ARG A 39 5.32 2.58 -7.89
N HIS A 40 5.86 2.59 -9.11
CA HIS A 40 5.05 2.50 -10.33
C HIS A 40 4.59 1.07 -10.63
N SER A 41 5.40 0.06 -10.27
CA SER A 41 5.02 -1.35 -10.43
C SER A 41 3.86 -1.73 -9.49
N VAL A 42 3.94 -1.29 -8.23
CA VAL A 42 2.89 -1.47 -7.23
C VAL A 42 1.63 -0.72 -7.63
N ALA A 43 1.70 0.55 -8.02
CA ALA A 43 0.52 1.30 -8.44
C ALA A 43 -0.22 0.65 -9.63
N ARG A 44 0.53 0.16 -10.63
CA ARG A 44 -0.05 -0.57 -11.77
C ARG A 44 -0.69 -1.90 -11.35
N ALA A 45 -0.03 -2.65 -10.47
CA ALA A 45 -0.57 -3.89 -9.90
C ALA A 45 -1.83 -3.65 -9.07
N MET A 46 -1.89 -2.55 -8.32
CA MET A 46 -3.07 -2.18 -7.54
C MET A 46 -4.27 -1.91 -8.45
N GLY A 47 -4.07 -1.12 -9.51
CA GLY A 47 -5.15 -0.82 -10.45
C GLY A 47 -5.67 -2.05 -11.19
N VAL A 48 -4.76 -2.84 -11.76
CA VAL A 48 -5.13 -4.05 -12.51
C VAL A 48 -5.67 -5.16 -11.62
N GLY A 49 -5.05 -5.38 -10.45
CA GLY A 49 -5.49 -6.41 -9.51
C GLY A 49 -6.87 -6.13 -8.96
N LEU A 50 -7.17 -4.86 -8.63
CA LEU A 50 -8.49 -4.48 -8.16
C LEU A 50 -9.54 -4.57 -9.29
N PHE A 51 -9.20 -4.13 -10.51
CA PHE A 51 -10.06 -4.35 -11.68
C PHE A 51 -10.40 -5.84 -11.87
N ALA A 52 -9.40 -6.72 -11.84
CA ALA A 52 -9.62 -8.16 -11.96
C ALA A 52 -10.41 -8.75 -10.78
N ALA A 53 -10.22 -8.22 -9.56
CA ALA A 53 -10.94 -8.66 -8.36
C ALA A 53 -12.44 -8.33 -8.38
N LEU A 54 -12.84 -7.28 -9.12
CA LEU A 54 -14.24 -6.89 -9.29
C LEU A 54 -14.94 -7.63 -10.44
N ILE A 55 -14.19 -8.30 -11.31
CA ILE A 55 -14.76 -9.09 -12.41
C ILE A 55 -15.06 -10.50 -11.90
N PRO A 56 -16.34 -10.89 -11.83
CA PRO A 56 -16.79 -12.13 -11.22
C PRO A 56 -16.67 -13.29 -12.22
N ILE A 57 -15.45 -13.56 -12.67
CA ILE A 57 -15.15 -14.69 -13.57
C ILE A 57 -14.39 -15.80 -12.83
N PRO A 58 -14.66 -17.07 -13.15
CA PRO A 58 -13.78 -18.15 -12.75
C PRO A 58 -12.39 -17.87 -13.34
N MET A 59 -11.33 -18.24 -12.62
CA MET A 59 -9.94 -17.97 -13.03
C MET A 59 -9.55 -16.48 -13.07
N GLN A 60 -10.20 -15.61 -12.28
CA GLN A 60 -9.82 -14.20 -12.09
C GLN A 60 -8.33 -13.96 -11.75
N MET A 61 -7.65 -14.94 -11.13
CA MET A 61 -6.19 -14.89 -10.91
C MET A 61 -5.39 -14.87 -12.21
N LEU A 62 -5.82 -15.64 -13.22
CA LEU A 62 -5.19 -15.66 -14.54
C LEU A 62 -5.43 -14.33 -15.24
N LEU A 63 -6.63 -13.75 -15.12
CA LEU A 63 -6.92 -12.42 -15.64
C LEU A 63 -6.01 -11.36 -15.01
N ALA A 64 -5.89 -11.35 -13.68
CA ALA A 64 -5.00 -10.43 -12.98
C ALA A 64 -3.54 -10.57 -13.42
N ALA A 65 -3.05 -11.81 -13.55
CA ALA A 65 -1.70 -12.07 -14.05
C ALA A 65 -1.54 -11.61 -15.51
N ALA A 66 -2.47 -11.97 -16.39
CA ALA A 66 -2.44 -11.63 -17.81
C ALA A 66 -2.47 -10.11 -18.05
N LEU A 67 -3.22 -9.37 -17.23
CA LEU A 67 -3.25 -7.91 -17.29
C LEU A 67 -2.04 -7.25 -16.62
N ALA A 68 -1.49 -7.86 -15.54
CA ALA A 68 -0.35 -7.30 -14.81
C ALA A 68 0.94 -7.33 -15.63
N ILE A 69 1.12 -8.32 -16.50
CA ILE A 69 2.34 -8.48 -17.28
C ILE A 69 2.55 -7.38 -18.34
N PRO A 70 1.59 -7.05 -19.24
CA PRO A 70 1.79 -5.99 -20.23
C PRO A 70 1.97 -4.63 -19.57
N VAL A 71 1.29 -4.37 -18.43
CA VAL A 71 1.49 -3.14 -17.67
C VAL A 71 2.79 -3.16 -16.84
N ARG A 72 3.56 -4.25 -16.84
CA ARG A 72 4.78 -4.46 -16.03
C ARG A 72 4.53 -4.14 -14.54
N GLY A 73 3.38 -4.57 -14.03
CA GLY A 73 2.98 -4.46 -12.63
C GLY A 73 3.52 -5.60 -11.78
N ASN A 74 3.59 -5.40 -10.47
CA ASN A 74 4.01 -6.44 -9.54
C ASN A 74 2.99 -7.59 -9.53
N LEU A 75 3.41 -8.76 -10.00
CA LEU A 75 2.53 -9.91 -10.24
C LEU A 75 1.99 -10.51 -8.93
N PRO A 76 2.81 -10.73 -7.88
CA PRO A 76 2.30 -11.14 -6.57
C PRO A 76 1.21 -10.22 -6.03
N ILE A 77 1.42 -8.89 -6.08
CA ILE A 77 0.42 -7.93 -5.57
C ILE A 77 -0.88 -8.00 -6.38
N ALA A 78 -0.79 -8.02 -7.72
CA ALA A 78 -1.98 -8.08 -8.57
C ALA A 78 -2.83 -9.33 -8.28
N VAL A 79 -2.18 -10.49 -8.12
CA VAL A 79 -2.86 -11.75 -7.81
C VAL A 79 -3.38 -11.78 -6.37
N SER A 80 -2.63 -11.25 -5.39
CA SER A 80 -3.07 -11.17 -4.00
C SER A 80 -4.30 -10.27 -3.81
N LEU A 81 -4.47 -9.24 -4.63
CA LEU A 81 -5.67 -8.39 -4.58
C LEU A 81 -6.95 -9.13 -4.99
N VAL A 82 -6.83 -10.12 -5.87
CA VAL A 82 -7.97 -10.97 -6.25
C VAL A 82 -8.44 -11.81 -5.06
N TRP A 83 -7.54 -12.15 -4.14
CA TRP A 83 -7.90 -12.85 -2.90
C TRP A 83 -8.61 -11.94 -1.88
N LEU A 84 -8.64 -10.63 -2.12
CA LEU A 84 -9.42 -9.71 -1.31
C LEU A 84 -10.92 -9.99 -1.43
N THR A 85 -11.38 -10.46 -2.60
CA THR A 85 -12.77 -10.87 -2.89
C THR A 85 -13.09 -12.23 -2.25
N ASN A 86 -13.06 -12.25 -0.92
CA ASN A 86 -13.40 -13.41 -0.09
C ASN A 86 -14.93 -13.52 0.13
N PRO A 87 -15.46 -14.65 0.64
CA PRO A 87 -16.90 -14.83 0.88
C PRO A 87 -17.54 -13.74 1.76
N LEU A 88 -16.74 -13.07 2.58
CA LEU A 88 -17.18 -11.97 3.42
C LEU A 88 -17.38 -10.66 2.63
N THR A 89 -16.55 -10.40 1.62
CA THR A 89 -16.59 -9.18 0.80
C THR A 89 -17.38 -9.35 -0.50
N MET A 90 -17.65 -10.59 -0.94
CA MET A 90 -18.48 -10.84 -2.11
C MET A 90 -19.89 -10.21 -2.02
N PRO A 91 -20.67 -10.38 -0.92
CA PRO A 91 -22.01 -9.80 -0.84
C PRO A 91 -22.05 -8.28 -1.07
N PRO A 92 -21.25 -7.45 -0.37
CA PRO A 92 -21.28 -6.01 -0.61
C PRO A 92 -20.75 -5.63 -2.00
N VAL A 93 -19.73 -6.33 -2.51
CA VAL A 93 -19.21 -6.09 -3.86
C VAL A 93 -20.29 -6.36 -4.91
N PHE A 94 -20.97 -7.51 -4.82
CA PHE A 94 -21.99 -7.90 -5.80
C PHE A 94 -23.20 -6.97 -5.76
N PHE A 95 -23.60 -6.53 -4.56
CA PHE A 95 -24.66 -5.56 -4.41
C PHE A 95 -24.32 -4.24 -5.11
N VAL A 96 -23.11 -3.70 -4.88
CA VAL A 96 -22.68 -2.44 -5.51
C VAL A 96 -22.54 -2.57 -7.02
N THR A 97 -21.93 -3.65 -7.51
CA THR A 97 -21.77 -3.84 -8.97
C THR A 97 -23.11 -4.05 -9.64
N TYR A 98 -23.99 -4.88 -9.08
CA TYR A 98 -25.34 -5.07 -9.62
C TYR A 98 -26.13 -3.76 -9.63
N MET A 99 -26.15 -3.02 -8.51
CA MET A 99 -26.90 -1.76 -8.42
C MET A 99 -26.37 -0.71 -9.40
N THR A 100 -25.04 -0.63 -9.56
CA THR A 100 -24.40 0.27 -10.53
C THR A 100 -24.77 -0.11 -11.96
N GLY A 101 -24.75 -1.41 -12.29
CA GLY A 101 -25.11 -1.89 -13.62
C GLY A 101 -26.59 -1.77 -13.93
N ALA A 102 -27.47 -2.07 -12.98
CA ALA A 102 -28.91 -1.92 -13.11
C ALA A 102 -29.29 -0.45 -13.31
N TRP A 103 -28.65 0.45 -12.55
CA TRP A 103 -28.80 1.89 -12.75
C TRP A 103 -28.35 2.33 -14.15
N LEU A 104 -27.24 1.78 -14.65
CA LEU A 104 -26.70 2.13 -15.97
C LEU A 104 -27.54 1.55 -17.13
N LEU A 105 -28.19 0.39 -16.93
CA LEU A 105 -29.12 -0.22 -17.89
C LEU A 105 -30.55 0.34 -17.79
N GLY A 106 -30.86 1.12 -16.75
CA GLY A 106 -32.24 1.54 -16.46
C GLY A 106 -33.18 0.38 -16.15
N THR A 107 -32.66 -0.75 -15.67
CA THR A 107 -33.48 -1.92 -15.33
C THR A 107 -34.11 -1.74 -13.94
N PRO A 108 -35.43 -1.93 -13.79
CA PRO A 108 -36.07 -1.81 -12.48
C PRO A 108 -35.57 -2.91 -11.53
N PRO A 109 -35.29 -2.60 -10.26
CA PRO A 109 -34.94 -3.61 -9.27
C PRO A 109 -36.10 -4.60 -9.14
N ARG A 110 -35.85 -5.87 -9.47
CA ARG A 110 -36.85 -6.93 -9.42
C ARG A 110 -36.92 -7.51 -8.01
N SER A 111 -38.14 -7.65 -7.49
CA SER A 111 -38.40 -8.31 -6.21
C SER A 111 -38.02 -9.79 -6.27
N LEU A 112 -37.48 -10.33 -5.17
CA LEU A 112 -37.33 -11.77 -5.02
C LEU A 112 -38.74 -12.39 -4.95
N PRO A 113 -39.05 -13.41 -5.76
CA PRO A 113 -40.27 -14.19 -5.62
C PRO A 113 -40.17 -15.12 -4.41
N ASP A 114 -41.34 -15.51 -3.93
CA ASP A 114 -41.51 -16.34 -2.73
C ASP A 114 -41.04 -17.80 -2.95
N ASP A 115 -40.97 -18.27 -4.21
CA ASP A 115 -40.52 -19.61 -4.58
C ASP A 115 -39.23 -19.59 -5.42
N LEU A 116 -38.12 -20.06 -4.84
CA LEU A 116 -36.87 -20.33 -5.58
C LEU A 116 -36.99 -21.66 -6.34
N THR A 117 -37.53 -21.64 -7.55
CA THR A 117 -37.45 -22.79 -8.47
C THR A 117 -36.16 -22.74 -9.29
N PHE A 118 -35.66 -23.92 -9.72
CA PHE A 118 -34.46 -24.01 -10.57
C PHE A 118 -34.63 -23.27 -11.90
N GLU A 119 -35.83 -23.29 -12.49
CA GLU A 119 -36.18 -22.52 -13.69
C GLU A 119 -36.07 -21.02 -13.45
N TRP A 120 -36.60 -20.54 -12.31
CA TRP A 120 -36.49 -19.14 -11.93
C TRP A 120 -35.03 -18.71 -11.74
N ILE A 121 -34.19 -19.54 -11.11
CA ILE A 121 -32.76 -19.25 -10.94
C ILE A 121 -32.06 -19.11 -12.30
N THR A 122 -32.34 -19.98 -13.27
CA THR A 122 -31.74 -19.89 -14.61
C THR A 122 -32.20 -18.68 -15.39
N ASP A 123 -33.49 -18.33 -15.35
CA ASP A 123 -34.05 -17.16 -16.04
C ASP A 123 -33.51 -15.85 -15.43
N GLN A 124 -33.38 -15.81 -14.11
CA GLN A 124 -32.75 -14.71 -13.40
C GLN A 124 -31.26 -14.63 -13.70
N LEU A 125 -30.50 -15.73 -13.69
CA LEU A 125 -29.08 -15.70 -14.05
C LEU A 125 -28.88 -15.15 -15.47
N ALA A 126 -29.75 -15.53 -16.41
CA ALA A 126 -29.74 -15.08 -17.81
C ALA A 126 -30.08 -13.59 -17.99
N THR A 127 -30.70 -12.97 -16.98
CA THR A 127 -31.06 -11.54 -17.02
C THR A 127 -30.15 -10.68 -16.13
N LEU A 128 -29.64 -11.24 -15.02
CA LEU A 128 -28.82 -10.55 -14.04
C LEU A 128 -27.35 -10.44 -14.48
N TRP A 129 -26.84 -11.37 -15.29
CA TRP A 129 -25.42 -11.35 -15.69
C TRP A 129 -25.04 -10.10 -16.49
N GLN A 130 -25.96 -9.50 -17.27
CA GLN A 130 -25.70 -8.29 -18.04
C GLN A 130 -25.43 -7.05 -17.18
N PRO A 131 -26.37 -6.59 -16.32
CA PRO A 131 -26.11 -5.46 -15.43
C PRO A 131 -24.97 -5.78 -14.48
N PHE A 132 -24.88 -7.01 -13.98
CA PHE A 132 -23.80 -7.41 -13.09
C PHE A 132 -22.41 -7.28 -13.74
N LEU A 133 -22.22 -7.82 -14.94
CA LEU A 133 -20.96 -7.73 -15.67
C LEU A 133 -20.61 -6.28 -16.02
N LEU A 134 -21.59 -5.49 -16.50
CA LEU A 134 -21.37 -4.08 -16.82
C LEU A 134 -20.97 -3.29 -15.58
N GLY A 135 -21.71 -3.46 -14.48
CA GLY A 135 -21.43 -2.80 -13.22
C GLY A 135 -20.08 -3.22 -12.64
N SER A 136 -19.70 -4.48 -12.76
CA SER A 136 -18.37 -4.99 -12.39
C SER A 136 -17.25 -4.36 -13.20
N VAL A 137 -17.41 -4.21 -14.52
CA VAL A 137 -16.42 -3.55 -15.37
C VAL A 137 -16.30 -2.07 -15.01
N VAL A 138 -17.42 -1.35 -14.86
CA VAL A 138 -17.43 0.07 -14.53
C VAL A 138 -16.81 0.30 -13.15
N CYS A 139 -17.29 -0.41 -12.12
CA CYS A 139 -16.74 -0.32 -10.77
C CYS A 139 -15.26 -0.72 -10.75
N GLY A 140 -14.89 -1.79 -11.46
CA GLY A 140 -13.51 -2.24 -11.57
C GLY A 140 -12.59 -1.19 -12.19
N VAL A 141 -13.03 -0.50 -13.24
CA VAL A 141 -12.24 0.58 -13.88
C VAL A 141 -12.11 1.77 -12.94
N VAL A 142 -13.21 2.23 -12.33
CA VAL A 142 -13.23 3.37 -11.42
C VAL A 142 -12.34 3.09 -10.20
N LEU A 143 -12.54 1.95 -9.55
CA LEU A 143 -11.74 1.52 -8.40
C LEU A 143 -10.29 1.25 -8.78
N GLY A 144 -10.03 0.67 -9.96
CA GLY A 144 -8.68 0.43 -10.46
C GLY A 144 -7.91 1.74 -10.67
N ILE A 145 -8.54 2.73 -11.31
CA ILE A 145 -7.96 4.07 -11.49
C ILE A 145 -7.73 4.73 -10.12
N ALA A 146 -8.73 4.69 -9.23
CA ALA A 146 -8.62 5.24 -7.89
C ALA A 146 -7.48 4.59 -7.11
N ALA A 147 -7.33 3.27 -7.17
CA ALA A 147 -6.28 2.51 -6.49
C ALA A 147 -4.88 2.89 -7.03
N TYR A 148 -4.74 3.07 -8.33
CA TYR A 148 -3.49 3.54 -8.96
C TYR A 148 -3.07 4.91 -8.38
N PHE A 149 -3.96 5.90 -8.41
CA PHE A 149 -3.66 7.24 -7.92
C PHE A 149 -3.49 7.30 -6.41
N THR A 150 -4.31 6.58 -5.65
CA THR A 150 -4.19 6.47 -4.18
C THR A 150 -2.83 5.90 -3.81
N THR A 151 -2.35 4.87 -4.53
CA THR A 151 -1.02 4.29 -4.29
C THR A 151 0.10 5.31 -4.52
N LEU A 152 0.02 6.10 -5.59
CA LEU A 152 0.99 7.17 -5.87
C LEU A 152 0.93 8.29 -4.82
N LEU A 153 -0.27 8.69 -4.41
CA LEU A 153 -0.47 9.74 -3.40
C LEU A 153 0.03 9.28 -2.04
N TYR A 154 -0.29 8.05 -1.64
CA TYR A 154 0.21 7.41 -0.42
C TYR A 154 1.74 7.40 -0.42
N TRP A 155 2.36 7.04 -1.54
CA TRP A 155 3.81 7.05 -1.66
C TRP A 155 4.40 8.45 -1.52
N ARG A 156 3.79 9.47 -2.14
CA ARG A 156 4.22 10.87 -2.05
C ARG A 156 4.10 11.40 -0.62
N TRP A 157 2.99 11.10 0.05
CA TRP A 157 2.77 11.45 1.45
C TRP A 157 3.77 10.75 2.38
N TRP A 158 4.01 9.44 2.17
CA TRP A 158 4.96 8.66 2.95
C TRP A 158 6.39 9.20 2.85
N ILE A 159 6.85 9.55 1.64
CA ILE A 159 8.17 10.16 1.44
C ILE A 159 8.25 11.53 2.14
N GLY A 160 7.25 12.40 1.94
CA GLY A 160 7.22 13.70 2.59
C GLY A 160 7.26 13.60 4.12
N ARG A 161 6.52 12.64 4.69
CA ARG A 161 6.52 12.35 6.13
C ARG A 161 7.88 11.83 6.61
N GLN A 162 8.52 10.94 5.85
CA GLN A 162 9.87 10.46 6.13
C GLN A 162 10.91 11.59 6.12
N TRP A 163 10.79 12.54 5.19
CA TRP A 163 11.70 13.69 5.10
C TRP A 163 11.49 14.69 6.25
N ARG A 164 10.23 14.96 6.62
CA ARG A 164 9.92 15.78 7.81
C ARG A 164 10.47 15.16 9.09
N ARG A 165 10.33 13.84 9.25
CA ARG A 165 10.92 13.10 10.39
C ARG A 165 12.45 13.20 10.44
N ARG A 166 13.13 13.27 9.29
CA ARG A 166 14.59 13.46 9.26
C ARG A 166 15.00 14.89 9.59
N LYS A 167 14.27 15.89 9.08
CA LYS A 167 14.52 17.30 9.42
C LYS A 167 14.31 17.56 10.91
N GLN A 168 13.26 17.01 11.51
CA GLN A 168 13.00 17.13 12.96
C GLN A 168 14.12 16.50 13.81
N LYS A 169 14.66 15.35 13.39
CA LYS A 169 15.80 14.73 14.09
C LYS A 169 17.10 15.53 13.93
N ALA A 170 17.33 16.13 12.76
CA ALA A 170 18.51 16.96 12.53
C ALA A 170 18.44 18.29 13.31
N SER A 171 17.28 18.95 13.32
CA SER A 171 17.07 20.20 14.08
C SER A 171 17.10 19.97 15.59
N GLY A 172 16.52 18.88 16.09
CA GLY A 172 16.57 18.52 17.52
C GLY A 172 17.98 18.14 18.00
N ALA A 173 18.77 17.45 17.16
CA ALA A 173 20.17 17.15 17.47
C ALA A 173 21.04 18.41 17.50
N HIS A 174 20.79 19.38 16.61
CA HIS A 174 21.53 20.65 16.63
C HIS A 174 21.18 21.51 17.85
N ALA A 175 19.89 21.62 18.19
CA ALA A 175 19.45 22.34 19.39
C ALA A 175 20.03 21.74 20.67
N ALA A 176 19.99 20.41 20.82
CA ALA A 176 20.56 19.72 21.98
C ALA A 176 22.09 19.91 22.10
N ALA A 177 22.82 19.96 20.97
CA ALA A 177 24.25 20.23 20.97
C ALA A 177 24.58 21.67 21.37
N THR A 178 23.77 22.65 20.93
CA THR A 178 23.93 24.06 21.31
C THR A 178 23.67 24.28 22.80
N ASP A 179 22.63 23.64 23.36
CA ASP A 179 22.33 23.72 24.79
C ASP A 179 23.44 23.09 25.65
N GLN A 180 24.04 21.98 25.20
CA GLN A 180 25.17 21.34 25.88
C GLN A 180 26.41 22.23 25.89
N GLN A 181 26.71 22.92 24.78
CA GLN A 181 27.84 23.84 24.69
C GLN A 181 27.65 25.05 25.61
N ALA A 182 26.46 25.65 25.62
CA ALA A 182 26.14 26.78 26.49
C ALA A 182 26.28 26.41 27.98
N ASN A 183 25.75 25.25 28.39
CA ASN A 183 25.87 24.76 29.77
C ASN A 183 27.33 24.48 30.16
N THR A 184 28.12 23.89 29.24
CA THR A 184 29.54 23.60 29.50
C THR A 184 30.37 24.87 29.69
N GLN A 185 30.11 25.91 28.89
CA GLN A 185 30.76 27.21 29.03
C GLN A 185 30.39 27.91 30.34
N GLN A 186 29.10 27.86 30.74
CA GLN A 186 28.67 28.40 32.04
C GLN A 186 29.35 27.70 33.23
N VAL A 187 29.47 26.37 33.20
CA VAL A 187 30.15 25.61 34.26
C VAL A 187 31.64 25.96 34.33
N GLN A 188 32.30 26.17 33.18
CA GLN A 188 33.71 26.58 33.14
C GLN A 188 33.91 28.00 33.68
N HIS A 189 33.08 28.96 33.27
CA HIS A 189 33.14 30.34 33.79
C HIS A 189 32.94 30.37 35.31
N ARG A 190 31.91 29.67 35.82
CA ARG A 190 31.60 29.61 37.26
C ARG A 190 32.72 28.96 38.07
N ARG A 191 33.44 27.98 37.50
CA ARG A 191 34.63 27.38 38.13
C ARG A 191 35.84 28.32 38.09
N GLY A 192 36.02 29.07 37.02
CA GLY A 192 37.07 30.10 36.91
C GLY A 192 36.93 31.16 38.00
N ASP A 193 35.72 31.70 38.17
CA ASP A 193 35.43 32.71 39.19
C ASP A 193 35.63 32.19 40.62
N GLN A 194 35.30 30.91 40.87
CA GLN A 194 35.56 30.26 42.17
C GLN A 194 37.06 30.09 42.43
N HIS A 195 37.85 29.73 41.42
CA HIS A 195 39.30 29.61 41.57
C HIS A 195 39.99 30.96 41.76
N GLU A 196 39.52 32.02 41.09
CA GLU A 196 40.02 33.38 41.34
C GLU A 196 39.59 33.93 42.70
N GLY A 197 38.32 33.73 43.09
CA GLY A 197 37.83 34.11 44.41
C GLY A 197 38.59 33.41 45.54
N ASN A 198 38.88 32.11 45.38
CA ASN A 198 39.64 31.34 46.36
C ASN A 198 41.15 31.68 46.37
N ARG A 199 41.71 32.15 45.25
CA ARG A 199 43.08 32.71 45.21
C ARG A 199 43.17 34.04 45.94
N ARG A 200 42.18 34.92 45.77
CA ARG A 200 42.12 36.22 46.44
C ARG A 200 41.90 36.08 47.95
N SER A 201 41.04 35.15 48.39
CA SER A 201 40.86 34.89 49.82
C SER A 201 42.10 34.28 50.48
N ASN A 202 42.85 33.43 49.77
CA ASN A 202 44.04 32.78 50.31
C ASN A 202 45.29 33.70 50.31
N THR A 203 45.29 34.78 49.54
CA THR A 203 46.38 35.78 49.56
C THR A 203 46.24 36.78 50.70
N ASP A 204 45.03 36.97 51.24
CA ASP A 204 44.74 37.90 52.34
C ASP A 204 45.01 37.31 53.74
N ILE A 205 45.38 36.02 53.84
CA ILE A 205 45.68 35.33 55.11
C ILE A 205 47.19 35.37 55.42
N ARG A 206 48.03 35.90 54.53
CA ARG A 206 49.47 36.07 54.78
C ARG A 206 49.76 37.52 55.10
N HIS A 207 49.86 37.84 56.39
CA HIS A 207 50.77 38.81 57.04
C HIS A 207 50.09 39.43 58.27
N PRO A 208 50.84 39.75 59.34
CA PRO A 208 51.92 39.03 60.01
C PRO A 208 51.48 38.31 61.31
#